data_AF-A0A166UCS3-F1
#
_entry.id   AF-A0A166UCS3-F1
#
_cell.length_a   1.000
_cell.length_b   1.000
_cell.length_c   1.000
_cell.angle_alpha   90.00
_cell.angle_beta   90.00
_cell.angle_gamma   90.00
#
_symmetry.space_group_name_H-M   'P 1'
#
loop_
_entity.id
_entity.type
_entity.pdbx_description
1 polymer ?
#
loop_
_entity_poly.entity_id
_entity_poly.type
_entity_poly.pdbx_seq_one_letter_code
_entity_poly.pdbx_strand_id
1 'polypeptide(L)'
;MPQKQRRYTATGKPPRLSSSELVCKSLDHDATDMLIDKWLEHRNDAYWDWFRGVRERKHDLNGKNRQLLVWSKGDFVPENIFCRTVDSGRLIPLDRTWTTHVYHHRSMMERKLSMMPVVFTMLPELMVLRGMHDTGSDDIWIIVTDMKRQEMDDVTEYFQLVCRHSFGRNCKPSMEEKIQYEHMRLTHALHRQRRTPCFPQIDLTFRAILHEKRPPFIVLFSHQTTSYSQILFTHPMFVPSEEIFYDFPSGCPNPCCTDDCEMIRFPRRGAEGASVLSIKRGGKNGKRVKTREMCNWIDCDTVFNDDGAQSTENSEGSQSSIDSGDMTSAGPAGMTCSKCKLVKYCSAEHQRRDWSEHRRMCQKST
;
A
#
# COMPACT_ATOMS: atom_id res chain seq x y z
N MET A 1 -32.89 -25.09 -14.10
CA MET A 1 -31.71 -25.97 -14.27
C MET A 1 -30.75 -25.74 -13.13
N PRO A 2 -30.30 -26.76 -12.39
CA PRO A 2 -29.33 -26.57 -11.33
C PRO A 2 -28.01 -26.09 -11.95
N GLN A 3 -27.55 -24.93 -11.50
CA GLN A 3 -26.32 -24.32 -11.96
C GLN A 3 -25.17 -25.29 -11.60
N LYS A 4 -24.57 -25.95 -12.60
CA LYS A 4 -23.39 -26.81 -12.38
C LYS A 4 -22.41 -26.04 -11.51
N GLN A 5 -22.14 -26.54 -10.30
CA GLN A 5 -21.13 -25.97 -9.40
C GLN A 5 -19.83 -25.87 -10.20
N ARG A 6 -19.47 -24.64 -10.56
CA ARG A 6 -18.22 -24.36 -11.27
C ARG A 6 -17.10 -24.83 -10.35
N ARG A 7 -16.31 -25.80 -10.82
CA ARG A 7 -15.05 -26.15 -10.15
C ARG A 7 -14.25 -24.87 -9.99
N TYR A 8 -13.88 -24.59 -8.76
CA TYR A 8 -13.03 -23.47 -8.41
C TYR A 8 -11.71 -23.55 -9.22
N THR A 9 -11.33 -22.46 -9.86
CA THR A 9 -10.09 -22.34 -10.64
C THR A 9 -9.42 -21.03 -10.25
N ALA A 10 -8.19 -21.12 -9.71
CA ALA A 10 -7.41 -19.96 -9.29
C ALA A 10 -7.10 -18.99 -10.45
N THR A 11 -7.02 -19.53 -11.67
CA THR A 11 -6.78 -18.86 -12.97
C THR A 11 -8.06 -18.50 -13.72
N GLY A 12 -9.23 -18.85 -13.18
CA GLY A 12 -10.52 -18.65 -13.83
C GLY A 12 -10.98 -17.19 -13.85
N LYS A 13 -12.29 -16.98 -14.11
CA LYS A 13 -12.86 -15.63 -14.03
C LYS A 13 -12.59 -15.01 -12.66
N PRO A 14 -12.27 -13.71 -12.59
CA PRO A 14 -12.00 -13.04 -11.32
C PRO A 14 -13.16 -13.23 -10.34
N PRO A 15 -12.90 -13.64 -9.09
CA PRO A 15 -13.93 -13.79 -8.08
C PRO A 15 -14.51 -12.43 -7.71
N ARG A 16 -15.73 -12.43 -7.20
CA ARG A 16 -16.37 -11.23 -6.66
C ARG A 16 -16.29 -11.20 -5.14
N LEU A 17 -16.22 -10.03 -4.53
CA LEU A 17 -16.24 -9.91 -3.07
C LEU A 17 -17.54 -10.46 -2.47
N SER A 18 -18.65 -10.33 -3.21
CA SER A 18 -19.94 -10.93 -2.86
C SER A 18 -19.93 -12.47 -2.79
N SER A 19 -18.87 -13.12 -3.31
CA SER A 19 -18.67 -14.57 -3.20
C SER A 19 -17.73 -14.97 -2.07
N SER A 20 -17.18 -14.01 -1.32
CA SER A 20 -16.43 -14.29 -0.11
C SER A 20 -17.38 -14.81 0.97
N GLU A 21 -16.95 -15.87 1.65
CA GLU A 21 -17.61 -16.40 2.84
C GLU A 21 -17.11 -15.72 4.13
N LEU A 22 -16.10 -14.85 4.03
CA LEU A 22 -15.60 -14.10 5.17
C LEU A 22 -16.54 -12.96 5.50
N VAL A 23 -16.67 -12.69 6.80
CA VAL A 23 -17.41 -11.51 7.24
C VAL A 23 -16.50 -10.30 7.17
N CYS A 24 -16.99 -9.22 6.57
CA CYS A 24 -16.30 -7.94 6.53
C CYS A 24 -16.87 -7.03 7.63
N LYS A 25 -16.00 -6.55 8.51
CA LYS A 25 -16.31 -5.43 9.42
C LYS A 25 -15.49 -4.23 9.01
N SER A 26 -16.16 -3.11 8.74
CA SER A 26 -15.52 -1.85 8.42
C SER A 26 -15.35 -1.00 9.67
N LEU A 27 -14.19 -0.39 9.83
CA LEU A 27 -13.92 0.69 10.77
C LEU A 27 -13.82 1.94 9.92
N ASP A 28 -14.70 2.91 10.15
CA ASP A 28 -14.73 4.17 9.42
C ASP A 28 -13.64 5.13 9.90
N HIS A 29 -13.70 6.35 9.38
CA HIS A 29 -12.79 7.43 9.69
C HIS A 29 -12.82 7.79 11.18
N ASP A 30 -14.01 7.89 11.78
CA ASP A 30 -14.18 8.22 13.20
C ASP A 30 -13.58 7.15 14.13
N ALA A 31 -13.77 5.87 13.78
CA ALA A 31 -13.14 4.78 14.51
C ALA A 31 -11.61 4.83 14.39
N THR A 32 -11.08 5.20 13.23
CA THR A 32 -9.64 5.34 12.99
C THR A 32 -9.06 6.50 13.80
N ASP A 33 -9.73 7.66 13.84
CA ASP A 33 -9.32 8.82 14.65
C ASP A 33 -9.24 8.47 16.12
N MET A 34 -10.26 7.80 16.65
CA MET A 34 -10.28 7.34 18.04
C MET A 34 -9.08 6.42 18.36
N LEU A 35 -8.67 5.58 17.41
CA LEU A 35 -7.49 4.72 17.59
C LEU A 35 -6.20 5.52 17.57
N ILE A 36 -6.10 6.56 16.75
CA ILE A 36 -4.95 7.48 16.69
C ILE A 36 -4.81 8.24 18.01
N ASP A 37 -5.90 8.83 18.51
CA ASP A 37 -5.92 9.53 19.80
C ASP A 37 -5.45 8.60 20.92
N LYS A 38 -6.03 7.40 20.97
CA LYS A 38 -5.63 6.38 21.94
C LYS A 38 -4.15 6.02 21.80
N TRP A 39 -3.63 5.90 20.59
CA TRP A 39 -2.22 5.57 20.38
C TRP A 39 -1.28 6.69 20.87
N LEU A 40 -1.65 7.95 20.64
CA LEU A 40 -0.91 9.12 21.13
C LEU A 40 -0.90 9.21 22.67
N GLU A 41 -2.00 8.82 23.34
CA GLU A 41 -2.07 8.76 24.81
C GLU A 41 -1.08 7.75 25.41
N HIS A 42 -0.84 6.63 24.73
CA HIS A 42 -0.02 5.53 25.25
C HIS A 42 1.49 5.79 25.17
N ARG A 43 1.94 6.95 24.66
CA ARG A 43 3.36 7.35 24.49
C ARG A 43 4.27 6.17 24.15
N ASN A 44 4.11 5.64 22.95
CA ASN A 44 4.97 4.55 22.48
C ASN A 44 6.36 5.11 22.13
N ASP A 45 7.27 5.09 23.11
CA ASP A 45 8.58 5.75 23.05
C ASP A 45 9.37 5.38 21.79
N ALA A 46 9.31 4.14 21.31
CA ALA A 46 10.05 3.70 20.13
C ALA A 46 9.64 4.43 18.83
N TYR A 47 8.33 4.62 18.61
CA TYR A 47 7.86 5.39 17.44
C TYR A 47 8.14 6.87 17.59
N TRP A 48 7.94 7.38 18.80
CA TRP A 48 8.20 8.78 19.12
C TRP A 48 9.69 9.13 18.91
N ASP A 49 10.61 8.27 19.38
CA ASP A 49 12.05 8.34 19.15
C ASP A 49 12.39 8.27 17.67
N TRP A 50 11.80 7.32 16.93
CA TRP A 50 12.07 7.17 15.51
C TRP A 50 11.67 8.42 14.71
N PHE A 51 10.47 8.97 14.95
CA PHE A 51 10.04 10.21 14.30
C PHE A 51 10.90 11.42 14.72
N ARG A 52 11.36 11.50 15.98
CA ARG A 52 12.35 12.52 16.38
C ARG A 52 13.63 12.36 15.57
N GLY A 53 14.12 11.13 15.41
CA GLY A 53 15.27 10.81 14.57
C GLY A 53 15.06 11.21 13.11
N VAL A 54 13.90 10.94 12.51
CA VAL A 54 13.55 11.41 11.15
C VAL A 54 13.63 12.94 11.04
N ARG A 55 13.11 13.65 12.04
CA ARG A 55 13.17 15.13 12.10
C ARG A 55 14.60 15.66 12.17
N GLU A 56 15.48 14.97 12.89
CA GLU A 56 16.88 15.38 13.09
C GLU A 56 17.79 15.00 11.92
N ARG A 57 17.51 13.88 11.23
CA ARG A 57 18.35 13.32 10.14
C ARG A 57 18.53 14.21 8.91
N LYS A 58 17.74 15.29 8.74
CA LYS A 58 17.78 16.21 7.59
C LYS A 58 18.05 15.45 6.28
N HIS A 59 17.17 14.51 5.93
CA HIS A 59 17.29 13.72 4.69
C HIS A 59 17.60 14.63 3.50
N ASP A 60 18.55 14.21 2.65
CA ASP A 60 19.01 14.98 1.50
C ASP A 60 17.83 15.38 0.61
N LEU A 61 17.41 16.64 0.72
CA LEU A 61 16.25 17.20 0.02
C LEU A 61 16.48 17.30 -1.50
N ASN A 62 17.69 16.99 -1.97
CA ASN A 62 18.09 17.06 -3.37
C ASN A 62 17.54 15.89 -4.22
N GLY A 63 17.05 14.80 -3.60
CA GLY A 63 16.40 13.69 -4.31
C GLY A 63 14.96 14.01 -4.68
N LYS A 64 14.72 14.85 -5.72
CA LYS A 64 13.38 15.28 -6.15
C LYS A 64 12.37 14.15 -6.45
N ASN A 65 12.84 12.92 -6.69
CA ASN A 65 12.03 11.77 -7.07
C ASN A 65 11.97 10.65 -6.01
N ARG A 66 12.38 10.93 -4.77
CA ARG A 66 12.35 9.94 -3.69
C ARG A 66 11.17 10.16 -2.76
N GLN A 67 10.73 9.07 -2.11
CA GLN A 67 9.86 9.16 -0.94
C GLN A 67 10.49 10.15 0.06
N LEU A 68 9.63 10.81 0.83
CA LEU A 68 10.06 11.83 1.77
C LEU A 68 9.12 11.79 2.97
N LEU A 69 9.69 11.85 4.18
CA LEU A 69 8.96 11.97 5.43
C LEU A 69 9.52 13.18 6.19
N VAL A 70 8.66 14.13 6.52
CA VAL A 70 9.06 15.43 7.06
C VAL A 70 8.24 15.78 8.29
N TRP A 71 8.94 16.05 9.39
CA TRP A 71 8.36 16.67 10.58
C TRP A 71 9.21 17.88 10.97
N SER A 72 8.80 19.07 10.53
CA SER A 72 9.64 20.27 10.63
C SER A 72 9.41 21.09 11.90
N LYS A 73 8.16 21.19 12.37
CA LYS A 73 7.75 21.97 13.54
C LYS A 73 6.42 21.45 14.10
N GLY A 74 6.01 22.01 15.23
CA GLY A 74 4.81 21.58 15.94
C GLY A 74 5.07 20.36 16.82
N ASP A 75 4.02 19.97 17.55
CA ASP A 75 4.04 18.81 18.43
C ASP A 75 4.02 17.50 17.65
N PHE A 76 4.31 16.39 18.35
CA PHE A 76 4.26 15.05 17.77
C PHE A 76 2.81 14.61 17.63
N VAL A 77 2.20 15.02 16.52
CA VAL A 77 0.85 14.63 16.11
C VAL A 77 0.83 14.42 14.59
N PRO A 78 -0.02 13.53 14.05
CA PRO A 78 -0.01 13.15 12.63
C PRO A 78 -0.18 14.32 11.66
N GLU A 79 -0.90 15.36 12.08
CA GLU A 79 -1.16 16.63 11.38
C GLU A 79 0.13 17.38 11.00
N ASN A 80 1.20 17.16 11.77
CA ASN A 80 2.47 17.86 11.64
C ASN A 80 3.54 17.02 10.91
N ILE A 81 3.22 15.78 10.56
CA ILE A 81 4.12 14.85 9.90
C ILE A 81 3.62 14.65 8.48
N PHE A 82 4.46 14.96 7.50
CA PHE A 82 4.10 14.95 6.09
C PHE A 82 4.85 13.87 5.34
N CYS A 83 4.15 13.15 4.47
CA CYS A 83 4.73 12.16 3.58
C CYS A 83 4.56 12.58 2.11
N ARG A 84 5.63 12.46 1.31
CA ARG A 84 5.52 12.56 -0.14
C ARG A 84 4.98 11.25 -0.67
N THR A 85 3.80 11.33 -1.26
CA THR A 85 3.11 10.19 -1.84
C THR A 85 3.84 9.65 -3.06
N VAL A 86 3.87 8.33 -3.20
CA VAL A 86 4.61 7.63 -4.25
C VAL A 86 3.94 7.68 -5.63
N ASP A 87 2.64 7.95 -5.65
CA ASP A 87 1.78 7.90 -6.83
C ASP A 87 1.47 9.29 -7.40
N SER A 88 1.24 10.29 -6.55
CA SER A 88 0.94 11.67 -6.97
C SER A 88 2.09 12.67 -6.76
N GLY A 89 3.10 12.30 -5.98
CA GLY A 89 4.21 13.21 -5.63
C GLY A 89 3.79 14.36 -4.71
N ARG A 90 2.52 14.44 -4.30
CA ARG A 90 2.01 15.40 -3.31
C ARG A 90 2.59 15.11 -1.94
N LEU A 91 2.74 16.17 -1.16
CA LEU A 91 3.19 16.13 0.23
C LEU A 91 1.99 16.33 1.14
N ILE A 92 1.51 15.24 1.74
CA ILE A 92 0.27 15.21 2.53
C ILE A 92 0.57 14.88 4.00
N PRO A 93 -0.24 15.39 4.95
CA PRO A 93 -0.11 15.04 6.36
C PRO A 93 -0.53 13.58 6.65
N LEU A 94 -0.08 13.01 7.77
CA LEU A 94 -0.42 11.65 8.21
C LEU A 94 -1.79 11.55 8.91
N ASP A 95 -2.44 12.68 9.24
CA ASP A 95 -3.78 12.78 9.84
C ASP A 95 -4.92 12.39 8.87
N ARG A 96 -4.60 12.04 7.63
CA ARG A 96 -5.59 11.60 6.66
C ARG A 96 -6.15 10.24 7.03
N THR A 97 -7.36 10.26 7.56
CA THR A 97 -8.12 9.07 7.93
C THR A 97 -8.45 8.19 6.72
N TRP A 98 -8.82 6.94 7.02
CA TRP A 98 -9.19 5.95 6.04
C TRP A 98 -10.27 5.03 6.63
N THR A 99 -10.92 4.26 5.77
CA THR A 99 -11.79 3.16 6.19
C THR A 99 -10.98 1.86 6.17
N THR A 100 -10.99 1.10 7.27
CA THR A 100 -10.35 -0.22 7.33
C THR A 100 -11.40 -1.32 7.19
N HIS A 101 -11.28 -2.14 6.15
CA HIS A 101 -12.12 -3.31 5.91
C HIS A 101 -11.43 -4.57 6.42
N VAL A 102 -11.94 -5.12 7.52
CA VAL A 102 -11.39 -6.31 8.18
C VAL A 102 -12.23 -7.53 7.83
N TYR A 103 -11.68 -8.40 6.99
CA TYR A 103 -12.26 -9.68 6.62
C TYR A 103 -11.80 -10.76 7.61
N HIS A 104 -12.74 -11.43 8.26
CA HIS A 104 -12.42 -12.48 9.23
C HIS A 104 -13.41 -13.65 9.14
N HIS A 105 -13.03 -14.80 9.70
CA HIS A 105 -13.92 -15.94 9.80
C HIS A 105 -15.07 -15.65 10.79
N ARG A 106 -16.27 -16.20 10.52
CA ARG A 106 -17.48 -16.00 11.36
C ARG A 106 -17.31 -16.40 12.83
N SER A 107 -16.45 -17.38 13.12
CA SER A 107 -16.18 -17.83 14.49
C SER A 107 -15.61 -16.73 15.39
N MET A 108 -14.98 -15.69 14.82
CA MET A 108 -14.52 -14.55 15.60
C MET A 108 -15.68 -13.68 16.14
N MET A 109 -16.79 -13.58 15.40
CA MET A 109 -17.99 -12.88 15.86
C MET A 109 -18.72 -13.65 16.95
N GLU A 110 -18.80 -14.98 16.80
CA GLU A 110 -19.41 -15.85 17.81
C GLU A 110 -18.71 -15.70 19.17
N ARG A 111 -17.41 -15.42 19.15
CA ARG A 111 -16.59 -15.13 20.35
C ARG A 111 -16.64 -13.66 20.80
N LYS A 112 -17.42 -12.81 20.13
CA LYS A 112 -17.54 -11.36 20.40
C LYS A 112 -16.19 -10.62 20.39
N LEU A 113 -15.24 -11.06 19.55
CA LEU A 113 -13.94 -10.40 19.44
C LEU A 113 -14.09 -9.08 18.65
N SER A 114 -13.61 -7.99 19.24
CA SER A 114 -13.54 -6.69 18.55
C SER A 114 -12.44 -6.70 17.49
N MET A 115 -12.66 -5.99 16.38
CA MET A 115 -11.64 -5.78 15.34
C MET A 115 -10.77 -4.55 15.62
N MET A 116 -11.15 -3.69 16.57
CA MET A 116 -10.35 -2.52 16.98
C MET A 116 -8.93 -2.91 17.42
N PRO A 117 -8.71 -3.96 18.23
CA PRO A 117 -7.36 -4.39 18.58
C PRO A 117 -6.52 -4.78 17.36
N VAL A 118 -7.10 -5.43 16.35
CA VAL A 118 -6.37 -5.81 15.12
C VAL A 118 -5.78 -4.58 14.44
N VAL A 119 -6.58 -3.53 14.28
CA VAL A 119 -6.14 -2.29 13.63
C VAL A 119 -5.20 -1.51 14.53
N PHE A 120 -5.52 -1.36 15.82
CA PHE A 120 -4.67 -0.66 16.80
C PHE A 120 -3.26 -1.25 16.86
N THR A 121 -3.15 -2.56 16.78
CA THR A 121 -1.91 -3.31 16.81
C THR A 121 -0.97 -2.99 15.64
N MET A 122 -1.49 -2.58 14.48
CA MET A 122 -0.71 -2.22 13.29
C MET A 122 -0.82 -0.74 12.94
N LEU A 123 -1.38 0.07 13.84
CA LEU A 123 -1.79 1.43 13.53
C LEU A 123 -0.63 2.30 13.00
N PRO A 124 0.58 2.30 13.61
CA PRO A 124 1.69 3.10 13.10
C PRO A 124 2.09 2.72 11.67
N GLU A 125 2.15 1.43 11.37
CA GLU A 125 2.44 0.92 10.03
C GLU A 125 1.36 1.34 9.04
N LEU A 126 0.08 1.23 9.42
CA LEU A 126 -1.05 1.63 8.57
C LEU A 126 -1.07 3.13 8.31
N MET A 127 -0.77 3.97 9.30
CA MET A 127 -0.68 5.43 9.15
C MET A 127 0.41 5.82 8.15
N VAL A 128 1.60 5.22 8.27
CA VAL A 128 2.70 5.46 7.33
C VAL A 128 2.32 4.99 5.92
N LEU A 129 1.81 3.76 5.79
CA LEU A 129 1.42 3.20 4.50
C LEU A 129 0.28 3.98 3.84
N ARG A 130 -0.68 4.49 4.62
CA ARG A 130 -1.72 5.38 4.12
C ARG A 130 -1.11 6.69 3.64
N GLY A 131 -0.34 7.38 4.48
CA GLY A 131 0.28 8.66 4.15
C GLY A 131 1.20 8.62 2.92
N MET A 132 1.75 7.45 2.60
CA MET A 132 2.55 7.25 1.39
C MET A 132 1.76 7.18 0.08
N HIS A 133 0.43 7.05 0.13
CA HIS A 133 -0.40 6.85 -1.06
C HIS A 133 -1.52 7.87 -1.07
N ASP A 134 -1.61 8.65 -2.14
CA ASP A 134 -2.71 9.59 -2.33
C ASP A 134 -3.96 8.86 -2.82
N THR A 135 -3.79 7.99 -3.82
CA THR A 135 -4.87 7.30 -4.51
C THR A 135 -5.02 5.84 -4.06
N GLY A 136 -6.26 5.43 -3.82
CA GLY A 136 -6.62 4.03 -3.58
C GLY A 136 -6.25 3.49 -2.19
N SER A 137 -5.82 4.35 -1.27
CA SER A 137 -5.57 4.01 0.14
C SER A 137 -6.59 4.61 1.11
N ASP A 138 -7.64 5.30 0.62
CA ASP A 138 -8.81 5.67 1.44
C ASP A 138 -9.49 4.44 2.06
N ASP A 139 -9.29 3.27 1.45
CA ASP A 139 -9.71 1.96 1.94
C ASP A 139 -8.49 1.05 2.17
N ILE A 140 -8.31 0.57 3.40
CA ILE A 140 -7.30 -0.44 3.74
C ILE A 140 -7.97 -1.80 3.92
N TRP A 141 -7.37 -2.85 3.35
CA TRP A 141 -7.95 -4.20 3.32
C TRP A 141 -7.10 -5.18 4.15
N ILE A 142 -7.72 -5.77 5.16
CA ILE A 142 -7.08 -6.72 6.08
C ILE A 142 -7.83 -8.05 6.03
N ILE A 143 -7.11 -9.16 5.85
CA ILE A 143 -7.66 -10.52 5.99
C ILE A 143 -7.04 -11.15 7.24
N VAL A 144 -7.88 -11.48 8.21
CA VAL A 144 -7.49 -12.11 9.48
C VAL A 144 -7.41 -13.62 9.32
N THR A 145 -6.34 -14.21 9.83
CA THR A 145 -6.03 -15.65 9.77
C THR A 145 -5.39 -16.15 11.08
N ASP A 146 -5.36 -17.46 11.28
CA ASP A 146 -4.64 -18.16 12.36
C ASP A 146 -3.40 -18.93 11.86
N MET A 147 -2.86 -18.54 10.70
CA MET A 147 -1.67 -19.15 10.11
C MET A 147 -0.40 -18.88 10.93
N LYS A 148 0.46 -19.91 11.04
CA LYS A 148 1.81 -19.83 11.63
C LYS A 148 2.81 -19.25 10.63
N ARG A 149 4.01 -18.95 11.14
CA ARG A 149 5.13 -18.36 10.37
C ARG A 149 5.35 -19.02 9.00
N GLN A 150 5.61 -20.32 8.97
CA GLN A 150 5.87 -21.05 7.72
C GLN A 150 4.65 -21.05 6.78
N GLU A 151 3.44 -21.13 7.32
CA GLU A 151 2.21 -21.12 6.51
C GLU A 151 1.97 -19.73 5.90
N MET A 152 2.32 -18.65 6.62
CA MET A 152 2.32 -17.28 6.11
C MET A 152 3.32 -17.11 4.96
N ASP A 153 4.54 -17.65 5.10
CA ASP A 153 5.56 -17.63 4.04
C ASP A 153 5.04 -18.38 2.80
N ASP A 154 4.58 -19.63 2.95
CA ASP A 154 4.06 -20.46 1.85
C ASP A 154 2.87 -19.80 1.12
N VAL A 155 1.93 -19.19 1.86
CA VAL A 155 0.78 -18.50 1.27
C VAL A 155 1.20 -17.22 0.55
N THR A 156 2.18 -16.50 1.10
CA THR A 156 2.75 -15.31 0.46
C THR A 156 3.41 -15.65 -0.86
N GLU A 157 4.22 -16.70 -0.91
CA GLU A 157 4.85 -17.21 -2.13
C GLU A 157 3.80 -17.62 -3.17
N TYR A 158 2.74 -18.31 -2.75
CA TYR A 158 1.62 -18.63 -3.63
C TYR A 158 0.95 -17.37 -4.20
N PHE A 159 0.70 -16.34 -3.37
CA PHE A 159 0.09 -15.10 -3.85
C PHE A 159 0.99 -14.37 -4.85
N GLN A 160 2.30 -14.37 -4.64
CA GLN A 160 3.25 -13.85 -5.61
C GLN A 160 3.21 -14.68 -6.92
N LEU A 161 3.16 -16.02 -6.83
CA LEU A 161 3.08 -16.91 -7.98
C LEU A 161 1.81 -16.65 -8.82
N VAL A 162 0.63 -16.64 -8.19
CA VAL A 162 -0.65 -16.44 -8.89
C VAL A 162 -0.76 -15.03 -9.44
N CYS A 163 -0.39 -14.00 -8.67
CA CYS A 163 -0.48 -12.61 -9.12
C CYS A 163 0.48 -12.33 -10.26
N ARG A 164 1.72 -12.83 -10.14
CA ARG A 164 2.69 -12.76 -11.23
C ARG A 164 2.05 -13.41 -12.45
N HIS A 165 1.68 -14.68 -12.43
CA HIS A 165 1.42 -15.42 -13.68
C HIS A 165 -0.01 -15.33 -14.26
N SER A 166 -1.01 -14.95 -13.47
CA SER A 166 -2.42 -14.96 -13.91
C SER A 166 -3.08 -13.58 -13.91
N PHE A 167 -2.58 -12.60 -13.16
CA PHE A 167 -3.28 -11.32 -13.02
C PHE A 167 -3.11 -10.45 -14.26
N GLY A 168 -4.23 -10.13 -14.92
CA GLY A 168 -4.26 -9.25 -16.09
C GLY A 168 -3.64 -9.83 -17.38
N ARG A 169 -3.33 -11.13 -17.41
CA ARG A 169 -2.71 -11.81 -18.56
C ARG A 169 -3.17 -13.24 -18.70
N ASN A 170 -3.02 -13.80 -19.91
CA ASN A 170 -3.26 -15.21 -20.14
C ASN A 170 -2.16 -16.03 -19.44
N CYS A 171 -2.56 -16.91 -18.53
CA CYS A 171 -1.66 -17.83 -17.86
C CYS A 171 -1.22 -18.93 -18.85
N LYS A 172 0.07 -19.30 -18.84
CA LYS A 172 0.55 -20.45 -19.61
C LYS A 172 0.00 -21.74 -18.98
N PRO A 173 -0.38 -22.78 -19.75
CA PRO A 173 -0.91 -24.03 -19.19
C PRO A 173 -0.01 -24.66 -18.12
N SER A 174 1.30 -24.72 -18.35
CA SER A 174 2.25 -25.25 -17.37
C SER A 174 2.30 -24.45 -16.06
N MET A 175 2.06 -23.14 -16.12
CA MET A 175 1.97 -22.29 -14.93
C MET A 175 0.62 -22.42 -14.23
N GLU A 176 -0.46 -22.63 -14.97
CA GLU A 176 -1.78 -22.91 -14.43
C GLU A 176 -1.81 -24.22 -13.65
N GLU A 177 -1.21 -25.29 -14.20
CA GLU A 177 -1.03 -26.56 -13.51
C GLU A 177 -0.23 -26.38 -12.21
N LYS A 178 0.87 -25.62 -12.24
CA LYS A 178 1.67 -25.32 -11.05
C LYS A 178 0.87 -24.53 -10.00
N ILE A 179 0.10 -23.52 -10.41
CA ILE A 179 -0.76 -22.74 -9.51
C ILE A 179 -1.82 -23.64 -8.87
N GLN A 180 -2.45 -24.52 -9.64
CA GLN A 180 -3.43 -25.47 -9.11
C GLN A 180 -2.81 -26.45 -8.12
N TYR A 181 -1.63 -26.98 -8.43
CA TYR A 181 -0.89 -27.86 -7.54
C TYR A 181 -0.59 -27.17 -6.19
N GLU A 182 -0.01 -25.97 -6.22
CA GLU A 182 0.29 -25.22 -5.00
C GLU A 182 -0.98 -24.86 -4.22
N HIS A 183 -2.05 -24.47 -4.91
CA HIS A 183 -3.34 -24.21 -4.28
C HIS A 183 -3.87 -25.45 -3.54
N MET A 184 -3.81 -26.63 -4.18
CA MET A 184 -4.23 -27.89 -3.57
C MET A 184 -3.33 -28.27 -2.38
N ARG A 185 -2.01 -28.13 -2.52
CA ARG A 185 -1.04 -28.38 -1.44
C ARG A 185 -1.37 -27.54 -0.21
N LEU A 186 -1.56 -26.23 -0.39
CA LEU A 186 -1.91 -25.30 0.69
C LEU A 186 -3.29 -25.60 1.29
N THR A 187 -4.29 -25.89 0.45
CA THR A 187 -5.61 -26.29 0.91
C THR A 187 -5.53 -27.50 1.84
N HIS A 188 -4.81 -28.55 1.45
CA HIS A 188 -4.65 -29.75 2.26
C HIS A 188 -3.81 -29.51 3.52
N ALA A 189 -2.72 -28.75 3.41
CA ALA A 189 -1.85 -28.43 4.54
C ALA A 189 -2.61 -27.65 5.62
N LEU A 190 -3.27 -26.54 5.25
CA LEU A 190 -3.99 -25.70 6.20
C LEU A 190 -5.25 -26.41 6.74
N HIS A 191 -5.92 -27.22 5.93
CA HIS A 191 -7.06 -28.02 6.39
C HIS A 191 -6.64 -29.08 7.42
N ARG A 192 -5.51 -29.77 7.21
CA ARG A 192 -4.96 -30.74 8.17
C ARG A 192 -4.64 -30.09 9.52
N GLN A 193 -4.16 -28.85 9.49
CA GLN A 193 -3.88 -28.04 10.68
C GLN A 193 -5.12 -27.35 11.25
N ARG A 194 -6.30 -27.55 10.66
CA ARG A 194 -7.59 -26.95 11.06
C ARG A 194 -7.55 -25.42 11.13
N ARG A 195 -6.81 -24.79 10.21
CA ARG A 195 -6.73 -23.33 10.12
C ARG A 195 -8.06 -22.70 9.75
N THR A 196 -8.29 -21.51 10.29
CA THR A 196 -9.47 -20.68 10.08
C THR A 196 -9.06 -19.23 9.80
N PRO A 197 -9.51 -18.63 8.67
CA PRO A 197 -10.30 -19.25 7.59
C PRO A 197 -9.51 -20.34 6.82
N CYS A 198 -10.23 -21.19 6.09
CA CYS A 198 -9.55 -22.17 5.24
C CYS A 198 -8.92 -21.49 4.01
N PHE A 199 -7.88 -22.11 3.43
CA PHE A 199 -7.13 -21.48 2.34
C PHE A 199 -8.00 -20.99 1.16
N PRO A 200 -8.98 -21.76 0.65
CA PRO A 200 -9.84 -21.28 -0.42
C PRO A 200 -10.61 -19.99 -0.09
N GLN A 201 -11.05 -19.81 1.16
CA GLN A 201 -11.73 -18.59 1.59
C GLN A 201 -10.79 -17.38 1.57
N ILE A 202 -9.54 -17.57 2.03
CA ILE A 202 -8.49 -16.54 2.02
C ILE A 202 -8.17 -16.16 0.57
N ASP A 203 -7.88 -17.14 -0.28
CA ASP A 203 -7.53 -16.90 -1.70
C ASP A 203 -8.67 -16.18 -2.45
N LEU A 204 -9.92 -16.66 -2.32
CA LEU A 204 -11.08 -16.06 -2.98
C LEU A 204 -11.24 -14.60 -2.60
N THR A 205 -11.16 -14.31 -1.29
CA THR A 205 -11.28 -12.94 -0.77
C THR A 205 -10.13 -12.07 -1.26
N PHE A 206 -8.90 -12.56 -1.15
CA PHE A 206 -7.70 -11.85 -1.57
C PHE A 206 -7.75 -11.45 -3.05
N ARG A 207 -8.03 -12.40 -3.95
CA ARG A 207 -8.12 -12.13 -5.38
C ARG A 207 -9.31 -11.23 -5.72
N ALA A 208 -10.43 -11.35 -4.99
CA ALA A 208 -11.59 -10.47 -5.18
C ALA A 208 -11.26 -9.02 -4.81
N ILE A 209 -10.56 -8.78 -3.69
CA ILE A 209 -10.07 -7.45 -3.29
C ILE A 209 -9.16 -6.88 -4.39
N LEU A 210 -8.17 -7.66 -4.84
CA LEU A 210 -7.25 -7.20 -5.89
C LEU A 210 -7.97 -6.82 -7.19
N HIS A 211 -8.98 -7.58 -7.59
CA HIS A 211 -9.68 -7.35 -8.85
C HIS A 211 -10.66 -6.18 -8.77
N GLU A 212 -11.48 -6.12 -7.72
CA GLU A 212 -12.54 -5.12 -7.55
C GLU A 212 -12.02 -3.80 -7.02
N LYS A 213 -11.12 -3.83 -6.03
CA LYS A 213 -10.69 -2.66 -5.26
C LYS A 213 -9.34 -2.13 -5.68
N ARG A 214 -8.46 -3.00 -6.19
CA ARG A 214 -7.13 -2.66 -6.72
C ARG A 214 -6.28 -1.81 -5.75
N PRO A 215 -6.24 -2.15 -4.45
CA PRO A 215 -5.53 -1.32 -3.47
C PRO A 215 -4.02 -1.30 -3.75
N PRO A 216 -3.26 -0.33 -3.19
CA PRO A 216 -1.81 -0.33 -3.28
C PRO A 216 -1.20 -1.53 -2.55
N PHE A 217 -1.79 -1.93 -1.42
CA PHE A 217 -1.38 -3.09 -0.63
C PHE A 217 -2.58 -3.79 0.03
N ILE A 218 -2.38 -5.02 0.50
CA ILE A 218 -3.32 -5.80 1.32
C ILE A 218 -2.55 -6.37 2.51
N VAL A 219 -3.17 -6.43 3.69
CA VAL A 219 -2.55 -7.03 4.88
C VAL A 219 -3.16 -8.40 5.16
N LEU A 220 -2.31 -9.42 5.29
CA LEU A 220 -2.67 -10.70 5.91
C LEU A 220 -2.28 -10.64 7.38
N PHE A 221 -3.27 -10.53 8.26
CA PHE A 221 -3.04 -10.41 9.70
C PHE A 221 -3.17 -11.76 10.37
N SER A 222 -2.10 -12.24 11.01
CA SER A 222 -2.17 -13.43 11.88
C SER A 222 -2.31 -13.02 13.33
N HIS A 223 -3.34 -13.53 14.00
CA HIS A 223 -3.52 -13.31 15.45
C HIS A 223 -2.74 -14.32 16.31
N GLN A 224 -1.95 -15.21 15.70
CA GLN A 224 -1.09 -16.14 16.42
C GLN A 224 0.16 -15.41 16.89
N THR A 225 0.45 -15.45 18.20
CA THR A 225 1.61 -14.78 18.82
C THR A 225 2.96 -15.33 18.33
N THR A 226 2.99 -16.55 17.81
CA THR A 226 4.19 -17.18 17.22
C THR A 226 4.30 -16.97 15.72
N SER A 227 3.47 -16.10 15.15
CA SER A 227 3.44 -15.78 13.72
C SER A 227 3.73 -14.29 13.52
N TYR A 228 3.67 -13.87 12.26
CA TYR A 228 3.75 -12.47 11.88
C TYR A 228 2.63 -12.15 10.89
N SER A 229 2.33 -10.86 10.73
CA SER A 229 1.42 -10.34 9.72
C SER A 229 2.19 -9.86 8.50
N GLN A 230 1.68 -10.12 7.30
CA GLN A 230 2.36 -9.80 6.04
C GLN A 230 1.65 -8.67 5.31
N ILE A 231 2.39 -7.64 4.92
CA ILE A 231 1.93 -6.64 3.97
C ILE A 231 2.29 -7.12 2.55
N LEU A 232 1.31 -7.15 1.65
CA LEU A 232 1.45 -7.57 0.26
C LEU A 232 1.25 -6.36 -0.66
N PHE A 233 2.35 -5.87 -1.24
CA PHE A 233 2.33 -4.71 -2.12
C PHE A 233 1.99 -5.12 -3.55
N THR A 234 1.08 -4.39 -4.19
CA THR A 234 0.69 -4.69 -5.57
C THR A 234 1.72 -4.26 -6.61
N HIS A 235 2.61 -3.33 -6.26
CA HIS A 235 3.64 -2.77 -7.14
C HIS A 235 4.91 -2.37 -6.35
N PRO A 236 6.13 -2.49 -6.90
CA PRO A 236 7.36 -2.10 -6.20
C PRO A 236 7.40 -0.63 -5.76
N MET A 237 6.79 0.27 -6.54
CA MET A 237 6.73 1.71 -6.19
C MET A 237 5.90 2.02 -4.94
N PHE A 238 5.05 1.08 -4.50
CA PHE A 238 4.25 1.22 -3.28
C PHE A 238 5.01 0.80 -2.02
N VAL A 239 6.24 0.30 -2.17
CA VAL A 239 7.06 -0.18 -1.06
C VAL A 239 7.79 1.00 -0.39
N PRO A 240 7.76 1.12 0.95
CA PRO A 240 8.62 2.02 1.73
C PRO A 240 10.09 2.01 1.32
N SER A 241 10.71 3.18 1.21
CA SER A 241 12.13 3.32 0.88
C SER A 241 13.02 2.91 2.07
N GLU A 242 13.99 2.03 1.83
CA GLU A 242 14.99 1.65 2.84
C GLU A 242 15.70 2.86 3.43
N GLU A 243 16.00 3.88 2.63
CA GLU A 243 16.70 5.10 3.06
C GLU A 243 16.01 5.86 4.19
N ILE A 244 14.69 5.70 4.33
CA ILE A 244 13.88 6.36 5.36
C ILE A 244 13.54 5.37 6.47
N PHE A 245 13.21 4.13 6.10
CA PHE A 245 12.54 3.17 6.97
C PHE A 245 13.43 2.02 7.45
N TYR A 246 14.75 2.02 7.17
CA TYR A 246 15.66 0.94 7.60
C TYR A 246 15.64 0.68 9.11
N ASP A 247 15.46 1.73 9.92
CA ASP A 247 15.39 1.69 11.37
C ASP A 247 13.95 1.90 11.90
N PHE A 248 12.94 1.74 11.05
CA PHE A 248 11.55 1.82 11.49
C PHE A 248 11.31 0.84 12.65
N PRO A 249 10.60 1.25 13.73
CA PRO A 249 10.41 0.41 14.89
C PRO A 249 9.78 -0.91 14.52
N SER A 250 10.36 -1.97 15.05
CA SER A 250 9.85 -3.33 14.93
C SER A 250 9.80 -3.93 16.32
N GLY A 251 8.72 -4.62 16.64
CA GLY A 251 8.64 -5.29 17.93
C GLY A 251 7.34 -6.03 18.13
N CYS A 252 7.38 -6.95 19.09
CA CYS A 252 6.22 -7.64 19.61
C CYS A 252 5.99 -7.10 21.05
N PRO A 253 4.74 -6.99 21.52
CA PRO A 253 4.47 -6.56 22.91
C PRO A 253 4.83 -7.63 23.96
N ASN A 254 5.27 -8.82 23.55
CA ASN A 254 5.65 -9.89 24.47
C ASN A 254 7.09 -9.67 24.99
N PRO A 255 7.28 -9.49 26.31
CA PRO A 255 8.57 -9.17 26.93
C PRO A 255 9.62 -10.28 26.80
N CYS A 256 9.23 -11.49 26.38
CA CYS A 256 10.15 -12.59 26.11
C CYS A 256 10.60 -12.69 24.64
N CYS A 257 10.20 -11.75 23.79
CA CYS A 257 10.63 -11.73 22.40
C CYS A 257 12.10 -11.33 22.25
N THR A 258 12.78 -11.98 21.32
CA THR A 258 14.10 -11.54 20.83
C THR A 258 13.94 -10.45 19.76
N ASP A 259 15.04 -9.82 19.38
CA ASP A 259 15.11 -8.72 18.40
C ASP A 259 14.49 -9.07 17.02
N ASP A 260 14.29 -10.36 16.72
CA ASP A 260 13.69 -10.85 15.46
C ASP A 260 12.16 -11.06 15.52
N CYS A 261 11.50 -10.65 16.62
CA CYS A 261 10.06 -10.78 16.73
C CYS A 261 9.33 -9.55 16.19
N GLU A 262 8.84 -9.68 14.96
CA GLU A 262 8.00 -8.70 14.29
C GLU A 262 6.57 -9.21 14.22
N MET A 263 5.64 -8.46 14.79
CA MET A 263 4.22 -8.76 14.70
C MET A 263 3.64 -8.48 13.32
N ILE A 264 4.20 -7.50 12.62
CA ILE A 264 3.97 -7.19 11.22
C ILE A 264 5.33 -7.00 10.53
N ARG A 265 5.53 -7.67 9.40
CA ARG A 265 6.76 -7.54 8.60
C ARG A 265 6.70 -6.24 7.79
N PHE A 266 7.16 -5.16 8.40
CA PHE A 266 7.33 -3.88 7.71
C PHE A 266 8.59 -3.91 6.83
N PRO A 267 8.54 -3.47 5.56
CA PRO A 267 9.63 -3.64 4.61
C PRO A 267 10.75 -2.60 4.82
N ARG A 268 11.56 -2.78 5.86
CA ARG A 268 12.67 -1.90 6.22
C ARG A 268 13.80 -1.89 5.17
N ARG A 269 13.97 -2.99 4.43
CA ARG A 269 14.98 -3.16 3.37
C ARG A 269 14.43 -2.88 1.97
N GLY A 270 13.47 -1.96 1.88
CA GLY A 270 12.86 -1.57 0.62
C GLY A 270 12.24 -2.73 -0.16
N ALA A 271 12.35 -2.66 -1.50
CA ALA A 271 11.74 -3.64 -2.39
C ALA A 271 12.31 -5.06 -2.24
N GLU A 272 13.55 -5.21 -1.80
CA GLU A 272 14.18 -6.52 -1.58
C GLU A 272 13.61 -7.24 -0.36
N GLY A 273 13.30 -6.49 0.70
CA GLY A 273 12.65 -7.02 1.90
C GLY A 273 11.13 -7.10 1.83
N ALA A 274 10.51 -6.65 0.74
CA ALA A 274 9.06 -6.54 0.62
C ALA A 274 8.42 -7.70 -0.14
N SER A 275 7.22 -8.08 0.29
CA SER A 275 6.39 -9.03 -0.44
C SER A 275 5.62 -8.32 -1.56
N VAL A 276 6.21 -8.28 -2.75
CA VAL A 276 5.64 -7.59 -3.92
C VAL A 276 4.99 -8.56 -4.91
N LEU A 277 3.68 -8.44 -5.09
CA LEU A 277 2.86 -9.28 -5.97
C LEU A 277 3.20 -9.09 -7.46
N SER A 278 3.83 -7.97 -7.81
CA SER A 278 4.28 -7.64 -9.17
C SER A 278 3.13 -7.68 -10.20
N ILE A 279 1.99 -7.07 -9.84
CA ILE A 279 0.81 -7.06 -10.69
C ILE A 279 1.09 -6.15 -11.89
N LYS A 280 1.06 -6.71 -13.09
CA LYS A 280 1.15 -5.92 -14.33
C LYS A 280 -0.13 -5.11 -14.50
N ARG A 281 -0.12 -3.86 -14.07
CA ARG A 281 -1.15 -2.86 -14.40
C ARG A 281 -0.75 -2.19 -15.72
N GLY A 282 -1.61 -2.22 -16.74
CA GLY A 282 -1.32 -1.68 -18.08
C GLY A 282 -1.96 -2.48 -19.22
N GLY A 283 -2.24 -1.84 -20.36
CA GLY A 283 -2.87 -2.45 -21.53
C GLY A 283 -4.39 -2.26 -21.58
N LYS A 284 -5.12 -3.14 -22.28
CA LYS A 284 -6.60 -3.04 -22.44
C LYS A 284 -7.38 -3.01 -21.11
N ASN A 285 -6.76 -3.43 -20.01
CA ASN A 285 -7.44 -3.69 -18.73
C ASN A 285 -7.08 -2.70 -17.59
N GLY A 286 -6.21 -1.70 -17.82
CA GLY A 286 -5.92 -0.70 -16.77
C GLY A 286 -4.78 0.26 -17.06
N LYS A 287 -4.72 1.35 -16.28
CA LYS A 287 -3.64 2.35 -16.34
C LYS A 287 -2.34 1.75 -15.78
N ARG A 288 -1.21 2.00 -16.45
CA ARG A 288 0.12 1.68 -15.91
C ARG A 288 0.33 2.49 -14.62
N VAL A 289 0.91 1.86 -13.59
CA VAL A 289 1.35 2.61 -12.42
C VAL A 289 2.53 3.46 -12.87
N LYS A 290 2.38 4.78 -12.77
CA LYS A 290 3.44 5.74 -13.02
C LYS A 290 3.43 6.73 -11.87
N THR A 291 4.62 7.12 -11.42
CA THR A 291 4.76 8.29 -10.56
C THR A 291 4.33 9.51 -11.35
N ARG A 292 3.46 10.32 -10.75
CA ARG A 292 3.03 11.60 -11.30
C ARG A 292 3.57 12.70 -10.41
N GLU A 293 3.86 13.85 -10.99
CA GLU A 293 4.09 15.07 -10.22
C GLU A 293 2.82 15.91 -10.31
N MET A 294 1.98 15.85 -9.28
CA MET A 294 0.69 16.55 -9.24
C MET A 294 0.77 17.88 -8.48
N CYS A 295 -0.18 18.77 -8.74
CA CYS A 295 -0.43 19.94 -7.90
C CYS A 295 -0.65 19.50 -6.44
N ASN A 296 0.02 20.17 -5.49
CA ASN A 296 -0.03 19.78 -4.07
C ASN A 296 -1.41 19.98 -3.44
N TRP A 297 -2.23 20.90 -3.98
CA TRP A 297 -3.61 21.05 -3.52
C TRP A 297 -4.41 19.80 -3.91
N ILE A 298 -4.95 19.11 -2.91
CA ILE A 298 -5.54 17.77 -3.03
C ILE A 298 -6.70 17.69 -4.04
N ASP A 299 -7.48 18.76 -4.16
CA ASP A 299 -8.65 18.81 -5.05
C ASP A 299 -8.28 19.14 -6.51
N CYS A 300 -6.98 19.25 -6.84
CA CYS A 300 -6.50 19.61 -8.17
C CYS A 300 -5.80 18.47 -8.90
N ASP A 301 -6.38 18.02 -10.01
CA ASP A 301 -5.86 16.93 -10.82
C ASP A 301 -4.76 17.32 -11.84
N THR A 302 -4.22 18.55 -11.77
CA THR A 302 -3.16 18.98 -12.69
C THR A 302 -1.88 18.16 -12.46
N VAL A 303 -1.35 17.58 -13.56
CA VAL A 303 -0.09 16.83 -13.61
C VAL A 303 0.94 17.67 -14.37
N PHE A 304 2.17 17.79 -13.86
CA PHE A 304 3.22 18.63 -14.45
C PHE A 304 4.11 17.88 -15.45
N ASN A 305 4.49 16.65 -15.11
CA ASN A 305 5.26 15.76 -16.00
C ASN A 305 4.51 14.42 -16.10
N ASP A 306 3.82 14.16 -17.21
CA ASP A 306 3.68 12.77 -17.67
C ASP A 306 4.91 12.55 -18.54
N ASP A 307 5.99 12.05 -17.95
CA ASP A 307 7.16 11.57 -18.70
C ASP A 307 6.74 10.30 -19.48
N GLY A 308 5.86 10.50 -20.46
CA GLY A 308 5.63 9.62 -21.57
C GLY A 308 6.74 9.86 -22.58
N ALA A 309 7.94 9.39 -22.23
CA ALA A 309 8.91 9.05 -23.23
C ALA A 309 8.18 8.24 -24.32
N GLN A 310 8.18 8.80 -25.53
CA GLN A 310 8.11 8.05 -26.76
C GLN A 310 9.05 6.85 -26.60
N SER A 311 8.50 5.69 -26.27
CA SER A 311 9.21 4.44 -26.50
C SER A 311 9.20 4.26 -28.01
N THR A 312 10.29 4.72 -28.63
CA THR A 312 10.67 4.43 -30.00
C THR A 312 10.63 2.92 -30.18
N GLU A 313 9.53 2.40 -30.72
CA GLU A 313 9.55 1.09 -31.36
C GLU A 313 10.38 1.30 -32.64
N ASN A 314 11.63 0.82 -32.60
CA ASN A 314 12.46 0.67 -33.79
C ASN A 314 11.70 -0.18 -34.81
N SER A 315 11.08 0.47 -35.78
CA SER A 315 10.71 -0.12 -37.05
C SER A 315 11.44 0.68 -38.12
N GLU A 316 12.48 0.07 -38.65
CA GLU A 316 13.29 0.58 -39.77
C GLU A 316 12.38 0.83 -40.98
N GLY A 317 12.34 2.07 -41.48
CA GLY A 317 11.50 2.44 -42.63
C GLY A 317 11.74 3.87 -43.08
N SER A 318 12.69 4.04 -43.98
CA SER A 318 13.19 5.26 -44.61
C SER A 318 12.18 6.29 -45.18
N GLN A 319 12.60 7.56 -45.03
CA GLN A 319 12.52 8.72 -45.95
C GLN A 319 11.21 9.51 -46.11
N SER A 320 11.27 10.78 -45.67
CA SER A 320 11.23 12.02 -46.49
C SER A 320 10.51 13.18 -45.81
N SER A 321 11.12 14.34 -45.98
CA SER A 321 10.89 15.68 -45.44
C SER A 321 9.47 16.23 -45.62
N ILE A 322 8.99 17.05 -44.68
CA ILE A 322 8.64 18.48 -44.86
C ILE A 322 8.19 19.10 -43.53
N ASP A 323 8.70 20.31 -43.33
CA ASP A 323 8.47 21.32 -42.31
C ASP A 323 6.99 21.55 -41.94
N SER A 324 6.66 21.46 -40.65
CA SER A 324 5.48 22.09 -40.04
C SER A 324 5.69 22.13 -38.53
N GLY A 325 5.79 23.35 -37.99
CA GLY A 325 6.09 23.64 -36.59
C GLY A 325 5.16 22.92 -35.62
N ASP A 326 5.67 21.81 -35.09
CA ASP A 326 5.01 21.06 -34.03
C ASP A 326 5.26 21.82 -32.72
N MET A 327 4.25 22.57 -32.27
CA MET A 327 4.18 23.07 -30.90
C MET A 327 4.11 21.85 -29.99
N THR A 328 5.28 21.33 -29.62
CA THR A 328 5.43 20.44 -28.48
C THR A 328 4.81 21.15 -27.29
N SER A 329 3.63 20.69 -26.91
CA SER A 329 2.84 21.25 -25.82
C SER A 329 3.59 20.99 -24.52
N ALA A 330 4.54 21.88 -24.20
CA ALA A 330 5.17 21.92 -22.90
C ALA A 330 4.04 22.08 -21.88
N GLY A 331 3.86 21.07 -21.03
CA GLY A 331 2.86 21.10 -19.97
C GLY A 331 3.00 22.36 -19.11
N PRO A 332 1.94 22.77 -18.39
CA PRO A 332 1.98 23.97 -17.58
C PRO A 332 3.14 23.91 -16.60
N ALA A 333 4.08 24.85 -16.71
CA ALA A 333 5.21 24.95 -15.80
C ALA A 333 4.70 25.30 -14.39
N GLY A 334 4.53 24.28 -13.53
CA GLY A 334 4.06 24.48 -12.16
C GLY A 334 5.01 25.36 -11.34
N MET A 335 4.45 26.13 -10.41
CA MET A 335 5.19 26.97 -9.49
C MET A 335 5.58 26.20 -8.23
N THR A 336 6.88 26.06 -8.00
CA THR A 336 7.42 25.48 -6.76
C THR A 336 7.38 26.52 -5.63
N CYS A 337 7.09 26.09 -4.39
CA CYS A 337 7.17 27.00 -3.24
C CYS A 337 8.59 27.56 -3.09
N SER A 338 8.73 28.88 -3.11
CA SER A 338 10.03 29.56 -3.02
C SER A 338 10.77 29.33 -1.71
N LYS A 339 10.05 29.03 -0.62
CA LYS A 339 10.62 28.82 0.72
C LYS A 339 11.14 27.40 0.92
N CYS A 340 10.27 26.40 0.83
CA CYS A 340 10.65 25.01 1.10
C CYS A 340 11.16 24.25 -0.13
N LYS A 341 10.73 24.66 -1.32
CA LYS A 341 11.02 23.98 -2.60
C LYS A 341 10.51 22.53 -2.71
N LEU A 342 9.70 22.07 -1.75
CA LEU A 342 9.22 20.68 -1.68
C LEU A 342 7.90 20.44 -2.41
N VAL A 343 7.05 21.47 -2.52
CA VAL A 343 5.71 21.35 -3.12
C VAL A 343 5.59 22.22 -4.36
N LYS A 344 4.74 21.80 -5.29
CA LYS A 344 4.50 22.45 -6.58
C LYS A 344 3.00 22.66 -6.78
N TYR A 345 2.63 23.82 -7.30
CA TYR A 345 1.23 24.21 -7.56
C TYR A 345 1.07 24.63 -9.01
N CYS A 346 -0.12 24.44 -9.60
CA CYS A 346 -0.38 24.96 -10.94
C CYS A 346 -0.80 26.44 -10.93
N SER A 347 -1.13 27.01 -9.77
CA SER A 347 -1.45 28.42 -9.61
C SER A 347 -1.19 28.93 -8.18
N ALA A 348 -1.05 30.26 -8.03
CA ALA A 348 -0.93 30.91 -6.72
C ALA A 348 -2.23 30.80 -5.90
N GLU A 349 -3.37 30.59 -6.55
CA GLU A 349 -4.63 30.32 -5.87
C GLU A 349 -4.60 28.97 -5.14
N HIS A 350 -4.12 27.91 -5.81
CA HIS A 350 -4.01 26.60 -5.18
C HIS A 350 -3.03 26.60 -4.02
N GLN A 351 -1.92 27.34 -4.15
CA GLN A 351 -1.01 27.56 -3.02
C GLN A 351 -1.72 28.24 -1.83
N ARG A 352 -2.58 29.25 -2.08
CA ARG A 352 -3.34 29.94 -1.02
C ARG A 352 -4.36 29.00 -0.35
N ARG A 353 -5.05 28.16 -1.12
CA ARG A 353 -6.02 27.18 -0.60
C ARG A 353 -5.33 26.13 0.28
N ASP A 354 -4.16 25.66 -0.13
CA ASP A 354 -3.35 24.66 0.59
C ASP A 354 -2.53 25.25 1.76
N TRP A 355 -2.49 26.58 1.90
CA TRP A 355 -1.54 27.25 2.80
C TRP A 355 -1.75 26.91 4.28
N SER A 356 -2.99 26.67 4.72
CA SER A 356 -3.30 26.27 6.09
C SER A 356 -2.56 25.00 6.50
N GLU A 357 -2.47 24.02 5.58
CA GLU A 357 -1.75 22.76 5.78
C GLU A 357 -0.26 22.93 5.52
N HIS A 358 0.11 23.42 4.34
CA HIS A 358 1.51 23.53 3.93
C HIS A 358 2.34 24.39 4.90
N ARG A 359 1.78 25.46 5.47
CA ARG A 359 2.54 26.29 6.43
C ARG A 359 3.01 25.49 7.65
N ARG A 360 2.40 24.35 8.00
CA ARG A 360 2.82 23.47 9.12
C ARG A 360 4.19 22.87 8.90
N MET A 361 4.60 22.64 7.65
CA MET A 361 5.90 22.09 7.30
C MET A 361 6.83 23.06 6.54
N CYS A 362 6.31 24.19 6.05
CA CYS A 362 7.06 25.11 5.19
C CYS A 362 8.22 25.83 5.91
N GLN A 363 9.44 25.31 5.74
CA GLN A 363 10.70 25.90 6.22
C GLN A 363 11.65 26.23 5.07
N LYS A 364 12.65 27.09 5.32
CA LYS A 364 13.62 27.47 4.29
C LYS A 364 14.46 26.25 3.93
N SER A 365 14.52 25.89 2.65
CA SER A 365 15.49 24.91 2.15
C SER A 365 16.89 25.43 2.46
N THR A 366 17.60 24.77 3.36
CA THR A 366 19.01 25.03 3.66
C THR A 366 19.90 24.65 2.51
#